data_AF-A0A946YNQ7-F1
#
_entry.id   AF-A0A946YNQ7-F1
#
_cell.length_a   1.000
_cell.length_b   1.000
_cell.length_c   1.000
_cell.angle_alpha   90.00
_cell.angle_beta   90.00
_cell.angle_gamma   90.00
#
_symmetry.space_group_name_H-M   'P 1'
#
loop_
_entity.id
_entity.type
_entity.pdbx_description
1 polymer ?
#
loop_
_entity_poly.entity_id
_entity_poly.type
_entity_poly.pdbx_seq_one_letter_code
_entity_poly.pdbx_strand_id
1 'polypeptide(L)'
;AGVTRTATVLHDIQDYHATTADLQRLVDEADIGQLALYHLVPAPRNALALGAFTQGIPEGAILTEDGMVISLPADSEQIDIE
;
A
#
# COMPACT_ATOMS: atom_id res chain seq x y z
N ALA A 1 -30.43 3.13 5.16
CA ALA A 1 -30.32 2.27 3.95
C ALA A 1 -29.01 2.48 3.15
N GLY A 2 -28.30 3.61 3.22
CA GLY A 2 -27.02 3.80 2.51
C GLY A 2 -25.79 3.21 3.22
N VAL A 3 -25.65 3.47 4.52
CA VAL A 3 -24.48 3.08 5.34
C VAL A 3 -24.25 1.58 5.37
N THR A 4 -25.33 0.78 5.48
CA THR A 4 -25.24 -0.69 5.51
C THR A 4 -24.64 -1.26 4.24
N ARG A 5 -24.98 -0.73 3.05
CA ARG A 5 -24.43 -1.20 1.78
C ARG A 5 -22.95 -0.89 1.63
N THR A 6 -22.52 0.31 2.01
CA THR A 6 -21.09 0.67 1.99
C THR A 6 -20.30 -0.18 2.99
N ALA A 7 -20.85 -0.47 4.17
CA ALA A 7 -20.23 -1.36 5.14
C ALA A 7 -20.09 -2.80 4.59
N THR A 8 -21.11 -3.33 3.91
CA THR A 8 -21.03 -4.63 3.24
C THR A 8 -19.94 -4.65 2.17
N VAL A 9 -19.87 -3.64 1.30
CA VAL A 9 -18.81 -3.56 0.28
C VAL A 9 -17.43 -3.50 0.93
N LEU A 10 -17.23 -2.65 1.95
CA LEU A 10 -15.94 -2.55 2.65
C LEU A 10 -15.56 -3.83 3.42
N HIS A 11 -16.55 -4.61 3.85
CA HIS A 11 -16.32 -5.90 4.46
C HIS A 11 -15.90 -6.93 3.41
N ASP A 12 -16.67 -7.06 2.33
CA ASP A 12 -16.47 -8.07 1.29
C ASP A 12 -15.17 -7.89 0.51
N ILE A 13 -14.66 -6.66 0.37
CA ILE A 13 -13.40 -6.43 -0.34
C ILE A 13 -12.17 -6.95 0.41
N GLN A 14 -12.25 -7.24 1.71
CA GLN A 14 -11.06 -7.61 2.49
C GLN A 14 -10.49 -8.98 2.11
N ASP A 15 -11.34 -9.90 1.69
CA ASP A 15 -11.00 -11.33 1.53
C ASP A 15 -9.99 -11.62 0.40
N TYR A 16 -9.69 -10.64 -0.47
CA TYR A 16 -8.72 -10.77 -1.56
C TYR A 16 -7.55 -9.78 -1.51
N HIS A 17 -7.43 -8.98 -0.45
CA HIS A 17 -6.30 -8.07 -0.26
C HIS A 17 -5.28 -8.65 0.74
N ALA A 18 -4.02 -8.26 0.57
CA ALA A 18 -2.97 -8.60 1.53
C ALA A 18 -3.19 -7.87 2.85
N THR A 19 -3.02 -8.58 3.96
CA THR A 19 -2.99 -7.94 5.29
C THR A 19 -1.65 -7.24 5.49
N THR A 20 -1.58 -6.28 6.43
CA THR A 20 -0.30 -5.66 6.81
C THR A 20 0.71 -6.67 7.35
N ALA A 21 0.24 -7.73 8.03
CA ALA A 21 1.08 -8.83 8.49
C ALA A 21 1.68 -9.62 7.30
N ASP A 22 0.91 -9.82 6.22
CA ASP A 22 1.44 -10.43 5.00
C ASP A 22 2.50 -9.56 4.34
N LEU A 23 2.32 -8.24 4.31
CA LEU A 23 3.32 -7.31 3.80
C LEU A 23 4.62 -7.38 4.60
N GLN A 24 4.55 -7.40 5.93
CA GLN A 24 5.74 -7.54 6.78
C GLN A 24 6.45 -8.86 6.52
N ARG A 25 5.70 -9.97 6.49
CA ARG A 25 6.26 -11.29 6.20
C ARG A 25 6.96 -11.31 4.83
N LEU A 26 6.38 -10.68 3.81
CA LEU A 26 7.00 -10.59 2.49
C LEU A 26 8.32 -9.80 2.51
N VAL A 27 8.37 -8.69 3.26
CA VAL A 27 9.62 -7.91 3.43
C VAL A 27 10.68 -8.72 4.18
N ASP A 28 10.29 -9.52 5.18
CA ASP A 28 11.23 -10.32 5.96
C ASP A 28 11.74 -11.55 5.19
N GLU A 29 10.89 -12.17 4.37
CA GLU A 29 11.19 -13.41 3.64
C GLU A 29 11.85 -13.15 2.27
N ALA A 30 11.62 -11.98 1.67
CA ALA A 30 12.16 -11.62 0.36
C ALA A 30 13.16 -10.45 0.48
N ASP A 31 14.19 -10.47 -0.37
CA ASP A 31 15.20 -9.41 -0.44
C ASP A 31 14.63 -8.17 -1.18
N ILE A 32 13.69 -7.48 -0.52
CA ILE A 32 12.97 -6.33 -1.08
C ILE A 32 13.76 -5.05 -0.83
N GLY A 33 14.18 -4.37 -1.90
CA GLY A 33 14.84 -3.06 -1.80
C GLY A 33 13.90 -1.91 -1.43
N GLN A 34 12.66 -1.89 -1.94
CA GLN A 34 11.64 -0.90 -1.61
C GLN A 34 10.23 -1.50 -1.72
N LEU A 35 9.45 -1.42 -0.64
CA LEU A 35 8.01 -1.73 -0.68
C LEU A 35 7.22 -0.47 -1.06
N ALA A 36 6.51 -0.51 -2.18
CA ALA A 36 5.65 0.58 -2.64
C ALA A 36 4.20 0.10 -2.76
N LEU A 37 3.30 0.73 -2.02
CA LEU A 37 1.89 0.35 -1.93
C LEU A 37 1.03 1.23 -2.84
N TYR A 38 0.35 0.58 -3.78
CA TYR A 38 -0.65 1.19 -4.66
C TYR A 38 -1.99 0.47 -4.51
N HIS A 39 -3.04 0.98 -5.18
CA HIS A 39 -4.39 0.39 -5.14
C HIS A 39 -5.05 0.38 -3.75
N LEU A 40 -5.07 1.54 -3.08
CA LEU A 40 -5.76 1.70 -1.80
C LEU A 40 -7.28 1.77 -2.02
N VAL A 41 -8.04 0.90 -1.36
CA VAL A 41 -9.51 0.84 -1.51
C VAL A 41 -10.20 1.04 -0.15
N PRO A 42 -11.09 2.06 -0.02
CA PRO A 42 -11.38 3.08 -1.01
C PRO A 42 -10.22 4.06 -1.18
N ALA A 43 -10.10 4.67 -2.36
CA ALA A 43 -9.04 5.65 -2.63
C ALA A 43 -9.09 6.79 -1.59
N PRO A 44 -7.98 7.07 -0.88
CA PRO A 44 -7.97 8.07 0.17
C PRO A 44 -8.22 9.46 -0.43
N ARG A 45 -9.24 10.16 0.08
CA ARG A 45 -9.64 11.48 -0.42
C ARG A 45 -9.10 12.65 0.41
N ASN A 46 -8.43 12.36 1.51
CA ASN A 46 -7.87 13.34 2.44
C ASN A 46 -6.78 12.70 3.32
N ALA A 47 -6.01 13.53 4.02
CA ALA A 47 -4.90 13.10 4.86
C ALA A 47 -5.33 12.17 6.01
N LEU A 48 -6.56 12.32 6.53
CA LEU A 48 -7.09 11.43 7.58
C LEU A 48 -7.28 10.00 7.03
N ALA A 49 -7.90 9.87 5.86
CA ALA A 49 -8.08 8.59 5.19
C ALA A 49 -6.75 7.97 4.78
N LEU A 50 -5.79 8.78 4.31
CA LEU A 50 -4.44 8.32 4.01
C LEU A 50 -3.73 7.78 5.26
N GLY A 51 -3.85 8.49 6.38
CA GLY A 51 -3.29 8.08 7.67
C GLY A 51 -3.78 6.70 8.11
N ALA A 52 -5.02 6.34 7.82
CA ALA A 52 -5.54 5.00 8.12
C ALA A 52 -4.80 3.88 7.37
N PHE A 53 -4.34 4.12 6.14
CA PHE A 53 -3.56 3.16 5.35
C PHE A 53 -2.09 3.07 5.77
N THR A 54 -1.54 4.11 6.42
CA THR A 54 -0.15 4.10 6.92
C THR A 54 0.01 3.34 8.23
N GLN A 55 -1.08 2.97 8.90
CA GLN A 55 -1.00 2.26 10.17
C GLN A 55 -0.62 0.79 9.95
N GLY A 56 0.51 0.38 10.52
CA GLY A 56 0.94 -1.01 10.55
C GLY A 56 1.58 -1.52 9.25
N ILE A 57 1.86 -0.65 8.28
CA ILE A 57 2.69 -1.02 7.14
C ILE A 57 4.16 -1.20 7.57
N PRO A 58 4.95 -2.04 6.89
CA PRO A 58 6.36 -2.23 7.20
C PRO A 58 7.15 -0.92 7.19
N GLU A 59 8.18 -0.84 8.03
CA GLU A 59 9.07 0.32 8.05
C GLU A 59 9.74 0.51 6.68
N GLY A 60 9.88 1.77 6.24
CA GLY A 60 10.43 2.10 4.93
C GLY A 60 9.46 1.91 3.76
N ALA A 61 8.27 1.33 3.97
CA ALA A 61 7.25 1.25 2.93
C ALA A 61 6.72 2.65 2.56
N ILE A 62 6.46 2.86 1.27
CA ILE A 62 5.89 4.11 0.76
C ILE A 62 4.48 3.89 0.22
N LEU A 63 3.63 4.91 0.37
CA LEU A 63 2.37 4.99 -0.37
C LEU A 63 2.62 5.73 -1.69
N THR A 64 2.25 5.11 -2.81
CA THR A 64 2.46 5.73 -4.13
C THR A 64 1.43 6.81 -4.41
N GLU A 65 1.82 7.80 -5.20
CA GLU A 65 0.92 8.82 -5.75
C GLU A 65 0.67 8.57 -7.26
N ASP A 66 -0.48 9.02 -7.76
CA ASP A 66 -0.77 8.93 -9.19
C ASP A 66 0.26 9.75 -9.99
N GLY A 67 1.02 9.07 -10.85
CA GLY A 67 2.10 9.68 -11.64
C GLY A 67 3.49 9.63 -11.00
N MET A 68 3.63 9.03 -9.81
CA MET A 68 4.93 8.75 -9.20
C MET A 68 5.81 7.89 -10.12
N VAL A 69 7.09 8.23 -10.21
CA VAL A 69 8.07 7.51 -11.03
C VAL A 69 9.07 6.81 -10.13
N ILE A 70 9.25 5.50 -10.32
CA ILE A 70 10.26 4.70 -9.65
C ILE A 70 11.22 4.18 -10.71
N SER A 71 12.49 4.59 -10.62
CA SER A 71 13.54 4.24 -11.57
C SER A 71 14.50 3.21 -10.96
N LEU A 72 14.83 2.18 -11.73
CA LEU A 72 15.82 1.17 -11.41
C LEU A 72 16.90 1.18 -12.49
N PRO A 73 18.00 1.93 -12.30
CA PRO A 73 19.07 2.00 -13.27
C PRO A 73 19.72 0.64 -13.51
N ALA A 74 20.12 0.37 -14.76
CA ALA A 74 20.84 -0.85 -15.10
C ALA A 74 22.17 -0.93 -14.33
N ASP A 75 22.56 -2.15 -13.94
CA ASP A 75 23.80 -2.43 -13.21
C ASP A 75 23.94 -1.67 -11.88
N SER A 76 22.81 -1.38 -11.21
CA SER A 76 22.75 -0.66 -9.94
C SER A 76 21.76 -1.32 -8.97
N GLU A 77 22.01 -1.17 -7.67
CA GLU A 77 21.09 -1.52 -6.59
C GLU A 77 20.26 -0.29 -6.12
N GLN A 78 20.47 0.86 -6.76
CA GLN A 78 19.78 2.10 -6.42
C GLN A 78 18.32 2.08 -6.90
N ILE A 79 17.42 2.56 -6.04
CA ILE A 79 16.01 2.78 -6.36
C ILE A 79 15.75 4.28 -6.19
N ASP A 80 15.52 4.96 -7.31
CA ASP A 80 15.23 6.40 -7.32
C ASP A 80 13.72 6.63 -7.38
N ILE A 81 13.21 7.46 -6.48
CA ILE A 81 11.78 7.74 -6.31
C ILE A 81 11.56 9.23 -6.54
N GLU A 82 10.80 9.57 -7.58
CA GLU A 82 10.45 10.95 -8.00
C GLU A 82 8.96 11.27 -7.83
#